data_AF-A0A7M6DKU3-F1
#
_entry.id   AF-A0A7M6DKU3-F1
#
_cell.length_a   1.000
_cell.length_b   1.000
_cell.length_c   1.000
_cell.angle_alpha   90.00
_cell.angle_beta   90.00
_cell.angle_gamma   90.00
#
_symmetry.space_group_name_H-M   'P 1'
#
loop_
_entity.id
_entity.type
_entity.pdbx_description
1 polymer ?
#
loop_
_entity_poly.entity_id
_entity_poly.type
_entity_poly.pdbx_seq_one_letter_code
_entity_poly.pdbx_strand_id
1 'polypeptide(L)'
;MGCAFCKDPNQSNKNDSGEPDERSRLLDNQHQPSATKPITDDSNYHSTNSITKTDEQSQLSRILHKTAQNIIDVSAIEPHSMERSEYMDKMRHYIEKTTNSDFNFSKQKQLNQVTHAPLNILLAPNISASDIKLITEASHNVSGALSQAKITCSDSLVENFDVDNSPVPVVT
;
A
#
# COMPACT_ATOMS: atom_id res chain seq x y z
N MET A 1 31.93 8.44 1.78
CA MET A 1 30.76 7.75 2.35
C MET A 1 30.26 6.79 1.28
N GLY A 2 30.66 5.52 1.39
CA GLY A 2 30.56 4.53 0.31
C GLY A 2 29.21 3.81 0.26
N CYS A 3 28.78 3.51 -0.96
CA CYS A 3 27.56 2.77 -1.30
C CYS A 3 27.54 1.38 -0.64
N ALA A 4 26.47 1.11 0.12
CA ALA A 4 26.28 -0.12 0.89
C ALA A 4 25.71 -1.31 0.09
N PHE A 5 25.62 -1.21 -1.25
CA PHE A 5 25.11 -2.29 -2.09
C PHE A 5 26.19 -3.19 -2.71
N CYS A 6 27.46 -2.93 -2.41
CA CYS A 6 28.59 -3.77 -2.80
C CYS A 6 29.23 -4.43 -1.58
N LYS A 7 28.50 -5.25 -0.82
CA LYS A 7 29.08 -6.08 0.25
C LYS A 7 29.10 -7.56 -0.13
N ASP A 8 30.25 -8.17 0.11
CA ASP A 8 30.55 -9.60 -0.05
C ASP A 8 29.56 -10.51 0.72
N PRO A 9 29.29 -11.74 0.22
CA PRO A 9 28.25 -12.64 0.73
C PRO A 9 28.50 -13.26 2.12
N ASN A 10 29.51 -12.81 2.88
CA ASN A 10 29.92 -13.43 4.15
C ASN A 10 29.77 -12.53 5.40
N GLN A 11 29.01 -11.43 5.33
CA GLN A 11 28.63 -10.68 6.53
C GLN A 11 27.16 -10.87 6.86
N SER A 12 26.89 -11.90 7.65
CA SER A 12 25.68 -11.99 8.47
C SER A 12 25.64 -10.83 9.44
N ASN A 13 24.75 -9.85 9.21
CA ASN A 13 24.33 -8.95 10.26
C ASN A 13 22.84 -9.13 10.51
N LYS A 14 22.59 -9.77 11.65
CA LYS A 14 21.38 -9.65 12.44
C LYS A 14 21.07 -8.17 12.64
N ASN A 15 19.78 -7.87 12.56
CA ASN A 15 19.02 -6.83 13.24
C ASN A 15 18.13 -6.12 12.21
N ASP A 16 16.91 -6.63 12.05
CA ASP A 16 15.81 -5.76 11.66
C ASP A 16 14.56 -6.22 12.41
N SER A 17 14.45 -5.71 13.63
CA SER A 17 13.19 -5.62 14.35
C SER A 17 12.28 -4.68 13.58
N GLY A 18 11.14 -5.20 13.12
CA GLY A 18 10.20 -4.52 12.23
C GLY A 18 9.60 -3.24 12.80
N GLU A 19 10.33 -2.15 12.70
CA GLU A 19 9.82 -0.79 12.82
C GLU A 19 9.48 -0.25 11.42
N PRO A 20 8.28 0.32 11.22
CA PRO A 20 7.91 0.89 9.93
C PRO A 20 8.72 2.16 9.66
N ASP A 21 9.64 2.08 8.70
CA ASP A 21 10.45 3.21 8.24
C ASP A 21 9.64 4.19 7.39
N GLU A 22 10.12 5.42 7.20
CA GLU A 22 9.49 6.53 6.45
C GLU A 22 9.22 6.23 4.96
N ARG A 23 9.71 5.10 4.45
CA ARG A 23 9.42 4.55 3.11
C ARG A 23 8.27 3.55 3.09
N SER A 24 7.71 3.21 4.25
CA SER A 24 6.59 2.29 4.37
C SER A 24 5.32 2.93 3.82
N ARG A 25 4.71 2.31 2.81
CA ARG A 25 3.48 2.80 2.20
C ARG A 25 2.34 2.75 3.21
N LEU A 26 1.70 3.91 3.46
CA LEU A 26 0.68 4.05 4.50
C LEU A 26 -0.70 3.50 4.12
N LEU A 27 -0.95 3.19 2.85
CA LEU A 27 -2.25 2.71 2.38
C LEU A 27 -2.06 1.59 1.33
N ASP A 28 -2.50 0.38 1.66
CA ASP A 28 -2.73 -0.66 0.67
C ASP A 28 -3.98 -0.31 -0.14
N ASN A 29 -3.80 -0.26 -1.45
CA ASN A 29 -4.74 0.31 -2.39
C ASN A 29 -5.97 -0.61 -2.56
N GLN A 30 -6.98 -0.51 -1.69
CA GLN A 30 -8.25 -1.21 -1.88
C GLN A 30 -9.48 -0.33 -1.61
N HIS A 31 -10.26 -0.18 -2.69
CA HIS A 31 -11.69 0.12 -2.75
C HIS A 31 -12.18 1.55 -2.50
N GLN A 32 -12.48 2.25 -3.60
CA GLN A 32 -13.47 3.33 -3.62
C GLN A 32 -14.88 2.79 -3.30
N PRO A 33 -15.68 3.43 -2.43
CA PRO A 33 -17.11 3.17 -2.37
C PRO A 33 -17.87 4.05 -3.37
N SER A 34 -18.74 3.40 -4.14
CA SER A 34 -19.70 3.97 -5.09
C SER A 34 -20.55 5.09 -4.47
N ALA A 35 -20.66 6.20 -5.20
CA ALA A 35 -21.57 7.30 -4.91
C ALA A 35 -23.04 6.83 -4.92
N THR A 36 -23.72 6.99 -3.78
CA THR A 36 -25.17 6.90 -3.63
C THR A 36 -25.85 8.03 -4.40
N LYS A 37 -26.69 7.68 -5.38
CA LYS A 37 -27.56 8.62 -6.11
C LYS A 37 -28.72 9.08 -5.21
N PRO A 38 -29.09 10.37 -5.16
CA PRO A 38 -30.41 10.77 -4.70
C PRO A 38 -31.45 10.64 -5.83
N ILE A 39 -32.66 10.30 -5.39
CA ILE A 39 -33.88 10.01 -6.14
C ILE A 39 -34.35 11.23 -6.94
N THR A 40 -34.74 10.97 -8.19
CA THR A 40 -35.48 11.84 -9.10
C THR A 40 -36.79 12.33 -8.47
N ASP A 41 -37.05 13.63 -8.55
CA ASP A 41 -38.41 14.12 -8.79
C ASP A 41 -38.38 15.14 -9.93
N ASP A 42 -39.17 14.85 -10.95
CA ASP A 42 -39.21 15.51 -12.25
C ASP A 42 -40.45 16.41 -12.26
N SER A 43 -40.26 17.71 -12.05
CA SER A 43 -41.22 18.71 -12.51
C SER A 43 -40.57 20.09 -12.54
N ASN A 44 -40.17 20.51 -13.73
CA ASN A 44 -40.82 21.62 -14.43
C ASN A 44 -39.80 22.22 -15.42
N TYR A 45 -40.00 21.88 -16.69
CA TYR A 45 -39.37 22.53 -17.83
C TYR A 45 -39.69 24.04 -17.81
N HIS A 46 -38.69 24.85 -18.16
CA HIS A 46 -38.68 26.30 -18.39
C HIS A 46 -37.89 27.10 -17.34
N SER A 47 -36.61 27.35 -17.62
CA SER A 47 -36.23 28.71 -18.01
C SER A 47 -34.80 28.76 -18.52
N THR A 48 -34.67 29.47 -19.64
CA THR A 48 -33.45 29.92 -20.27
C THR A 48 -32.48 30.59 -19.29
N ASN A 49 -31.20 30.22 -19.39
CA ASN A 49 -30.02 31.04 -19.10
C ASN A 49 -30.20 32.14 -18.04
N SER A 50 -30.16 31.76 -16.78
CA SER A 50 -29.56 32.60 -15.75
C SER A 50 -28.69 31.70 -14.89
N ILE A 51 -27.38 31.71 -15.14
CA ILE A 51 -26.41 31.39 -14.08
C ILE A 51 -26.71 32.41 -12.98
N THR A 52 -27.50 31.97 -12.01
CA THR A 52 -27.73 32.72 -10.80
C THR A 52 -26.40 32.66 -10.05
N LYS A 53 -25.99 33.76 -9.42
CA LYS A 53 -24.76 33.85 -8.59
C LYS A 53 -24.63 32.68 -7.59
N THR A 54 -25.75 32.04 -7.26
CA THR A 54 -25.87 30.83 -6.46
C THR A 54 -25.15 29.61 -7.04
N ASP A 55 -25.16 29.38 -8.35
CA ASP A 55 -24.51 28.21 -8.96
C ASP A 55 -22.97 28.33 -8.94
N GLU A 56 -22.44 29.51 -9.29
CA GLU A 56 -20.99 29.79 -9.23
C GLU A 56 -20.46 29.66 -7.79
N GLN A 57 -21.20 30.16 -6.81
CA GLN A 57 -20.83 30.00 -5.40
C GLN A 57 -20.87 28.53 -4.95
N SER A 58 -21.79 27.72 -5.47
CA SER A 58 -21.84 26.28 -5.18
C SER A 58 -20.67 25.51 -5.80
N GLN A 59 -20.22 25.90 -6.99
CA GLN A 59 -19.05 25.33 -7.66
C GLN A 59 -17.76 25.68 -6.90
N LEU A 60 -17.61 26.93 -6.46
CA LEU A 60 -16.49 27.37 -5.63
C LEU A 60 -16.48 26.65 -4.28
N SER A 61 -17.64 26.45 -3.65
CA SER A 61 -17.76 25.66 -2.41
C SER A 61 -17.32 24.20 -2.60
N ARG A 62 -17.71 23.57 -3.72
CA ARG A 62 -17.26 22.21 -4.08
C ARG A 62 -15.74 22.15 -4.28
N ILE A 63 -15.16 23.13 -4.96
CA ILE A 63 -13.72 23.21 -5.18
C ILE A 63 -12.99 23.33 -3.85
N LEU A 64 -13.45 24.21 -2.95
CA LEU A 64 -12.86 24.38 -1.62
C LEU A 64 -12.96 23.10 -0.79
N HIS A 65 -14.12 22.45 -0.75
CA HIS A 65 -14.29 21.19 0.00
C HIS A 65 -13.41 20.07 -0.56
N LYS A 66 -13.36 19.93 -1.89
CA LYS A 66 -12.49 18.93 -2.55
C LYS A 66 -11.01 19.22 -2.29
N THR A 67 -10.63 20.49 -2.28
CA THR A 67 -9.25 20.92 -2.01
C THR A 67 -8.90 20.65 -0.54
N ALA A 68 -9.77 21.01 0.39
CA ALA A 68 -9.57 20.74 1.82
C ALA A 68 -9.44 19.25 2.14
N GLN A 69 -10.19 18.38 1.43
CA GLN A 69 -10.09 16.93 1.59
C GLN A 69 -8.80 16.33 1.00
N ASN A 70 -8.26 16.93 -0.06
CA ASN A 70 -7.06 16.42 -0.75
C ASN A 70 -5.76 17.00 -0.22
N ILE A 71 -5.82 18.07 0.59
CA ILE A 71 -4.65 18.61 1.28
C ILE A 71 -4.32 17.68 2.45
N ILE A 72 -3.04 17.31 2.54
CA ILE A 72 -2.51 16.50 3.62
C ILE A 72 -2.12 17.44 4.76
N ASP A 73 -2.76 17.28 5.92
CA ASP A 73 -2.31 17.92 7.15
C ASP A 73 -1.08 17.20 7.69
N VAL A 74 0.09 17.80 7.48
CA VAL A 74 1.38 17.29 7.95
C VAL A 74 1.57 17.43 9.47
N SER A 75 0.71 18.19 10.15
CA SER A 75 0.74 18.41 11.60
C SER A 75 -0.14 17.45 12.40
N ALA A 76 -0.99 16.66 11.74
CA ALA A 76 -1.86 15.67 12.35
C ALA A 76 -1.16 14.38 12.83
N ILE A 77 0.09 14.51 13.33
CA ILE A 77 0.90 13.40 13.86
C ILE A 77 0.43 13.02 15.27
N GLU A 78 -0.15 13.98 16.00
CA GLU A 78 -0.77 13.65 17.29
C GLU A 78 -2.05 12.86 17.00
N PRO A 79 -2.17 11.61 17.50
CA PRO A 79 -3.40 10.85 17.34
C PRO A 79 -4.49 11.73 17.91
N HIS A 80 -5.47 12.13 17.08
CA HIS A 80 -6.60 12.91 17.53
C HIS A 80 -7.11 12.26 18.81
N SER A 81 -6.83 12.91 19.94
CA SER A 81 -7.09 12.38 21.26
C SER A 81 -8.60 12.47 21.43
N MET A 82 -9.32 11.51 20.87
CA MET A 82 -10.71 11.31 21.18
C MET A 82 -10.80 11.25 22.69
N GLU A 83 -11.66 12.08 23.26
CA GLU A 83 -11.80 12.12 24.70
C GLU A 83 -12.17 10.72 25.22
N ARG A 84 -11.64 10.35 26.39
CA ARG A 84 -11.92 9.04 26.98
C ARG A 84 -13.43 8.76 27.10
N SER A 85 -14.23 9.78 27.40
CA SER A 85 -15.69 9.63 27.48
C SER A 85 -16.30 9.27 26.12
N GLU A 86 -15.93 10.01 25.06
CA GLU A 86 -16.39 9.74 23.70
C GLU A 86 -15.97 8.35 23.20
N TYR A 87 -14.76 7.91 23.53
CA TYR A 87 -14.29 6.56 23.23
C TYR A 87 -15.21 5.50 23.85
N MET A 88 -15.52 5.65 25.14
CA MET A 88 -16.33 4.67 25.88
C MET A 88 -17.77 4.64 25.36
N ASP A 89 -18.34 5.79 24.98
CA ASP A 89 -19.68 5.86 24.41
C ASP A 89 -19.75 5.22 23.02
N LYS A 90 -18.75 5.49 22.16
CA LYS A 90 -18.64 4.81 20.85
C LYS A 90 -18.43 3.31 21.00
N MET A 91 -17.62 2.87 21.96
CA MET A 91 -17.41 1.45 22.25
C MET A 91 -18.73 0.77 22.62
N ARG A 92 -19.51 1.34 23.56
CA ARG A 92 -20.82 0.78 23.94
C ARG A 92 -21.77 0.74 22.75
N HIS A 93 -21.84 1.83 21.98
CA HIS A 93 -22.68 1.91 20.79
C HIS A 93 -22.34 0.84 19.74
N TYR A 94 -21.05 0.60 19.48
CA TYR A 94 -20.64 -0.45 18.55
C TYR A 94 -20.93 -1.85 19.07
N ILE A 95 -20.70 -2.11 20.37
CA ILE A 95 -21.04 -3.40 20.97
C ILE A 95 -22.55 -3.66 20.80
N GLU A 96 -23.40 -2.72 21.18
CA GLU A 96 -24.86 -2.83 21.06
C GLU A 96 -25.30 -3.06 19.60
N LYS A 97 -24.72 -2.31 18.65
CA LYS A 97 -25.00 -2.50 17.23
C LYS A 97 -24.56 -3.87 16.73
N THR A 98 -23.43 -4.39 17.23
CA THR A 98 -22.93 -5.71 16.84
C THR A 98 -23.69 -6.87 17.45
N THR A 99 -24.23 -6.72 18.66
CA THR A 99 -25.05 -7.77 19.30
C THR A 99 -26.45 -7.85 18.70
N ASN A 100 -26.99 -6.72 18.23
CA ASN A 100 -28.33 -6.66 17.61
C ASN A 100 -28.32 -6.99 16.11
N SER A 101 -27.12 -7.13 15.52
CA SER A 101 -26.96 -7.57 14.14
C SER A 101 -26.65 -9.06 14.16
N ASP A 102 -27.51 -9.88 13.55
CA ASP A 102 -27.27 -11.31 13.32
C ASP A 102 -26.14 -11.50 12.30
N PHE A 103 -24.91 -11.19 12.71
CA PHE A 103 -23.72 -11.55 11.96
C PHE A 103 -23.60 -13.07 12.03
N ASN A 104 -23.99 -13.74 10.95
CA ASN A 104 -23.60 -15.11 10.69
C ASN A 104 -22.08 -15.14 10.48
N PHE A 105 -21.32 -15.06 11.58
CA PHE A 105 -19.90 -15.32 11.56
C PHE A 105 -19.76 -16.76 11.07
N SER A 106 -19.32 -16.90 9.81
CA SER A 106 -19.01 -18.21 9.25
C SER A 106 -18.04 -18.86 10.21
N LYS A 107 -18.49 -19.94 10.88
CA LYS A 107 -17.59 -20.82 11.64
C LYS A 107 -16.40 -21.14 10.74
N GLN A 108 -15.22 -21.25 11.33
CA GLN A 108 -14.01 -21.62 10.58
C GLN A 108 -14.36 -22.76 9.63
N LYS A 109 -14.18 -22.51 8.33
CA LYS A 109 -14.55 -23.46 7.30
C LYS A 109 -13.74 -24.72 7.55
N GLN A 110 -14.41 -25.84 7.75
CA GLN A 110 -13.71 -27.11 7.93
C GLN A 110 -12.90 -27.42 6.67
N LEU A 111 -11.75 -28.08 6.87
CA LEU A 111 -10.94 -28.57 5.76
C LEU A 111 -11.79 -29.47 4.87
N ASN A 112 -11.69 -29.27 3.56
CA ASN A 112 -12.44 -30.08 2.60
C ASN A 112 -11.92 -31.52 2.65
N GLN A 113 -12.83 -32.49 2.65
CA GLN A 113 -12.45 -33.89 2.52
C GLN A 113 -11.92 -34.16 1.11
N VAL A 114 -10.61 -34.41 0.98
CA VAL A 114 -9.93 -34.64 -0.31
C VAL A 114 -10.07 -36.09 -0.78
N THR A 115 -10.25 -37.04 0.14
CA THR A 115 -10.37 -38.48 -0.19
C THR A 115 -11.16 -39.25 0.87
N HIS A 116 -11.76 -40.37 0.46
CA HIS A 116 -12.37 -41.36 1.35
C HIS A 116 -11.45 -42.56 1.63
N ALA A 117 -10.31 -42.67 0.93
CA ALA A 117 -9.37 -43.79 1.05
C ALA A 117 -7.92 -43.27 1.22
N PRO A 118 -7.57 -42.70 2.38
CA PRO A 118 -6.28 -42.04 2.59
C PRO A 118 -5.08 -42.99 2.44
N LEU A 119 -5.21 -44.23 2.90
CA LEU A 119 -4.14 -45.23 2.82
C LEU A 119 -3.78 -45.57 1.37
N ASN A 120 -4.78 -45.67 0.48
CA ASN A 120 -4.55 -46.00 -0.92
C ASN A 120 -3.80 -44.87 -1.65
N ILE A 121 -4.06 -43.61 -1.28
CA ILE A 121 -3.36 -42.45 -1.86
C ILE A 121 -1.91 -42.40 -1.36
N LEU A 122 -1.67 -42.70 -0.08
CA LEU A 122 -0.31 -42.70 0.47
C LEU A 122 0.56 -43.85 -0.05
N LEU A 123 -0.06 -44.96 -0.49
CA LEU A 123 0.62 -46.10 -1.10
C LEU A 123 0.76 -45.96 -2.63
N ALA A 124 0.17 -44.93 -3.23
CA ALA A 124 0.29 -44.66 -4.65
C ALA A 124 1.77 -44.37 -5.03
N PRO A 125 2.18 -44.60 -6.29
CA PRO A 125 3.53 -44.29 -6.71
C PRO A 125 3.82 -42.79 -6.51
N ASN A 126 4.99 -42.52 -5.93
CA ASN A 126 5.47 -41.17 -5.71
C ASN A 126 5.71 -40.44 -7.05
N ILE A 127 5.79 -39.11 -6.99
CA ILE A 127 6.19 -38.28 -8.12
C ILE A 127 7.54 -38.75 -8.70
N SER A 128 7.66 -38.77 -10.02
CA SER A 128 8.88 -39.20 -10.71
C SER A 128 10.06 -38.29 -10.36
N ALA A 129 11.24 -38.89 -10.19
CA ALA A 129 12.48 -38.12 -10.02
C ALA A 129 12.80 -37.22 -11.23
N SER A 130 12.32 -37.57 -12.44
CA SER A 130 12.44 -36.70 -13.63
C SER A 130 11.74 -35.36 -13.43
N ASP A 131 10.54 -35.41 -12.85
CA ASP A 131 9.66 -34.26 -12.71
C ASP A 131 10.18 -33.34 -11.61
N ILE A 132 10.70 -33.91 -10.51
CA ILE A 132 11.40 -33.15 -9.47
C ILE A 132 12.61 -32.42 -10.07
N LYS A 133 13.43 -33.11 -10.87
CA LYS A 133 14.60 -32.51 -11.53
C LYS A 133 14.20 -31.38 -12.47
N LEU A 134 13.19 -31.60 -13.30
CA LEU A 134 12.66 -30.61 -14.23
C LEU A 134 12.22 -29.33 -13.50
N ILE A 135 11.44 -29.48 -12.41
CA ILE A 135 10.96 -28.35 -11.61
C ILE A 135 12.13 -27.63 -10.93
N THR A 136 13.12 -28.38 -10.45
CA THR A 136 14.31 -27.81 -9.79
C THR A 136 15.14 -26.98 -10.77
N GLU A 137 15.37 -27.49 -11.98
CA GLU A 137 16.10 -26.78 -13.03
C GLU A 137 15.35 -25.52 -13.49
N ALA A 138 14.03 -25.63 -13.70
CA ALA A 138 13.19 -24.49 -14.03
C ALA A 138 13.27 -23.39 -12.95
N SER A 139 13.21 -23.77 -11.67
CA SER A 139 13.36 -22.85 -10.54
C SER A 139 14.73 -22.17 -10.52
N HIS A 140 15.80 -22.93 -10.75
CA HIS A 140 17.15 -22.38 -10.84
C HIS A 140 17.28 -21.39 -12.00
N ASN A 141 16.69 -21.68 -13.16
CA ASN A 141 16.70 -20.77 -14.30
C ASN A 141 15.95 -19.46 -13.99
N VAL A 142 14.78 -19.53 -13.35
CA VAL A 142 14.03 -18.34 -12.92
C VAL A 142 14.85 -17.52 -11.91
N SER A 143 15.49 -18.17 -10.95
CA SER A 143 16.38 -17.49 -9.99
C SER A 143 17.56 -16.82 -10.68
N GLY A 144 18.17 -17.50 -11.65
CA GLY A 144 19.24 -16.95 -12.49
C GLY A 144 18.78 -15.73 -13.30
N ALA A 145 17.60 -15.79 -13.92
CA ALA A 145 17.02 -14.66 -14.65
C ALA A 145 16.72 -13.47 -13.72
N LEU A 146 16.18 -13.72 -12.52
CA LEU A 146 15.91 -12.66 -11.55
C LEU A 146 17.19 -11.94 -11.09
N SER A 147 18.31 -12.66 -10.97
CA SER A 147 19.61 -12.05 -10.63
C SER A 147 20.11 -11.05 -11.69
N GLN A 148 19.61 -11.15 -12.93
CA GLN A 148 19.92 -10.21 -14.01
C GLN A 148 19.06 -8.95 -13.95
N ALA A 149 17.98 -8.93 -13.17
CA ALA A 149 17.15 -7.75 -12.94
C ALA A 149 17.88 -6.76 -12.01
N LYS A 150 18.93 -6.12 -12.53
CA LYS A 150 19.72 -5.11 -11.84
C LYS A 150 19.86 -3.85 -12.69
N ILE A 151 19.96 -2.71 -12.03
CA ILE A 151 20.23 -1.43 -12.70
C ILE A 151 21.71 -1.41 -13.09
N THR A 152 22.01 -1.33 -14.39
CA THR A 152 23.37 -1.11 -14.89
C THR A 152 23.71 0.36 -14.79
N CYS A 153 24.76 0.71 -14.04
CA CYS A 153 25.23 2.09 -13.93
C CYS A 153 25.99 2.49 -15.20
N SER A 154 25.43 3.36 -16.03
CA SER A 154 26.10 3.90 -17.22
C SER A 154 26.98 5.09 -16.87
N ASP A 155 26.41 6.07 -16.16
CA ASP A 155 27.03 7.37 -15.90
C ASP A 155 26.97 7.71 -14.41
N SER A 156 27.88 8.59 -13.96
CA SER A 156 27.86 9.04 -12.57
C SER A 156 26.63 9.91 -12.31
N LEU A 157 25.75 9.44 -11.42
CA LEU A 157 24.59 10.22 -10.94
C LEU A 157 25.01 11.41 -10.04
N VAL A 158 26.24 11.40 -9.55
CA VAL A 158 26.77 12.45 -8.67
C VAL A 158 28.08 12.95 -9.28
N GLU A 159 28.12 14.21 -9.66
CA GLU A 159 29.35 14.91 -9.99
C GLU A 159 29.78 15.76 -8.80
N ASN A 160 31.02 15.58 -8.35
CA ASN A 160 31.61 16.44 -7.33
C ASN A 160 32.28 17.61 -8.05
N PHE A 161 31.74 18.80 -7.85
CA PHE A 161 32.38 20.03 -8.30
C PHE A 161 33.39 20.47 -7.23
N ASP A 162 34.62 19.98 -7.32
CA ASP A 162 35.73 20.64 -6.64
C ASP A 162 36.12 21.87 -7.46
N VAL A 163 35.95 23.04 -6.85
CA VAL A 163 36.47 24.30 -7.39
C VAL A 163 37.98 24.25 -7.24
N ASP A 164 38.70 24.22 -8.36
CA ASP A 164 40.15 24.41 -8.40
C ASP A 164 40.51 25.73 -7.71
N ASN A 165 40.88 25.67 -6.43
CA ASN A 165 41.61 26.73 -5.75
C ASN A 165 43.05 26.72 -6.28
N SER A 166 43.23 27.19 -7.51
CA SER A 166 44.54 27.58 -8.01
C SER A 166 45.09 28.70 -7.11
N PRO A 167 46.31 28.59 -6.58
CA PRO A 167 46.89 29.64 -5.77
C PRO A 167 47.16 30.87 -6.67
N VAL A 168 46.63 32.02 -6.26
CA VAL A 168 46.92 33.32 -6.89
C VAL A 168 48.43 33.58 -6.78
N PRO A 169 49.14 33.89 -7.89
CA PRO A 169 50.55 34.22 -7.81
C PRO A 169 50.72 35.55 -7.09
N VAL A 170 51.46 35.52 -5.98
CA VAL A 170 51.93 36.73 -5.29
C VAL A 170 52.93 37.43 -6.22
N VAL A 171 52.51 38.54 -6.82
CA VAL A 171 53.39 39.45 -7.54
C VAL A 171 54.24 40.18 -6.51
N THR A 172 55.56 40.04 -6.64
CA THR A 172 56.59 40.66 -5.80
C THR A 172 56.85 42.10 -6.23
#